data_AF-A0A3M2EWV9-F1
#
_entry.id   AF-A0A3M2EWV9-F1
#
_cell.length_a   1.000
_cell.length_b   1.000
_cell.length_c   1.000
_cell.angle_alpha   90.00
_cell.angle_beta   90.00
_cell.angle_gamma   90.00
#
_symmetry.space_group_name_H-M   'P 1'
#
loop_
_entity.id
_entity.type
_entity.pdbx_description
1 polymer ?
#
loop_
_entity_poly.entity_id
_entity_poly.type
_entity_poly.pdbx_seq_one_letter_code
_entity_poly.pdbx_strand_id
1 'polypeptide(L)' 'MRTNIVINDELISEAMKYSSSRTKKGLIEEALRTFVAVKDREVRRATYARRVQELDRKLAELKLRESPGSVLRADRLRR' A
#
# COMPACT_ATOMS: atom_id res chain seq x y z
N MET A 1 -19.17 18.34 9.82
CA MET A 1 -20.13 17.73 10.77
C MET A 1 -19.53 17.79 12.16
N ARG A 2 -20.31 18.12 13.20
CA ARG A 2 -19.84 18.08 14.60
C ARG A 2 -20.26 16.73 15.18
N THR A 3 -19.28 15.97 15.67
CA THR A 3 -19.50 14.63 16.24
C THR A 3 -18.83 14.59 17.60
N ASN A 4 -19.55 14.10 18.62
CA ASN A 4 -18.98 13.86 19.94
C ASN A 4 -18.56 12.39 20.01
N ILE A 5 -17.27 12.14 20.19
CA ILE A 5 -16.69 10.80 20.33
C ILE A 5 -15.72 10.81 21.50
N VAL A 6 -15.73 9.73 22.29
CA VAL A 6 -14.77 9.53 23.37
C VAL A 6 -13.53 8.88 22.78
N ILE A 7 -12.38 9.51 22.93
CA ILE A 7 -11.08 9.01 22.48
C ILE A 7 -10.12 9.05 23.67
N ASN A 8 -9.22 8.09 23.76
CA ASN A 8 -8.14 8.10 24.74
C ASN A 8 -7.22 9.32 24.52
N ASP A 9 -7.08 10.16 25.55
CA ASP A 9 -6.24 11.36 25.50
C ASP A 9 -4.74 11.05 25.38
N GLU A 10 -4.26 9.92 25.91
CA GLU A 10 -2.86 9.49 25.72
C GLU A 10 -2.60 9.17 24.25
N LEU A 11 -3.53 8.50 23.59
CA LEU A 11 -3.42 8.19 22.15
C LEU A 11 -3.42 9.47 21.30
N ILE A 12 -4.27 10.45 21.65
CA ILE A 12 -4.25 11.76 20.99
C ILE A 12 -2.92 12.45 21.23
N SER A 13 -2.41 12.45 22.45
CA SER A 13 -1.13 13.08 22.80
C SER A 13 0.02 12.48 22.00
N GLU A 14 0.11 11.15 21.92
CA GLU A 14 1.11 10.47 21.10
C GLU A 14 0.95 10.78 19.61
N ALA A 15 -0.27 10.71 19.08
CA ALA A 15 -0.52 10.95 17.66
C ALA A 15 -0.26 12.41 17.25
N MET A 16 -0.50 13.38 18.15
CA MET A 16 -0.19 14.79 17.94
C MET A 16 1.30 15.05 17.72
N LYS A 17 2.21 14.21 18.27
CA LYS A 17 3.66 14.35 18.04
C LYS A 17 4.05 14.11 16.57
N TYR A 18 3.25 13.34 15.85
CA TYR A 18 3.49 12.97 14.45
C TYR A 18 2.61 13.72 13.45
N SER A 19 1.57 14.41 13.93
CA SER A 19 0.64 15.12 13.05
C SER A 19 1.20 16.46 12.61
N SER A 20 0.85 16.82 11.37
CA SER A 20 1.13 18.16 10.83
C SER A 20 0.15 19.21 11.36
N SER A 21 -0.93 18.79 12.03
CA SER A 21 -1.97 19.68 12.54
C SER A 21 -1.78 20.02 14.02
N ARG A 22 -2.12 21.25 14.38
CA ARG A 22 -2.15 21.72 15.78
C ARG A 22 -3.49 21.45 16.48
N THR A 23 -4.46 20.83 15.81
CA THR A 23 -5.82 20.64 16.35
C THR A 23 -6.22 19.17 16.36
N LYS A 24 -6.96 18.74 17.39
CA LYS A 24 -7.51 17.37 17.47
C LYS A 24 -8.34 17.02 16.23
N LYS A 25 -9.11 17.98 15.70
CA LYS A 25 -9.89 17.80 14.45
C LYS A 25 -8.98 17.51 13.25
N GLY A 26 -7.95 18.32 13.03
CA GLY A 26 -7.05 18.14 11.90
C GLY A 26 -6.24 16.85 11.99
N LEU A 27 -5.81 16.46 13.20
CA LEU A 27 -5.22 15.15 13.47
C LEU A 27 -6.15 14.02 13.04
N ILE A 28 -7.43 14.06 13.44
CA ILE A 28 -8.40 13.02 13.11
C ILE A 28 -8.61 12.94 11.59
N GLU A 29 -8.72 14.07 10.89
CA GLU A 29 -8.86 14.07 9.43
C GLU A 29 -7.61 13.52 8.72
N GLU A 30 -6.42 13.86 9.19
CA GLU A 30 -5.14 13.34 8.69
C GLU A 30 -5.04 11.83 8.90
N ALA A 31 -5.40 11.35 10.08
CA ALA A 31 -5.43 9.93 10.42
C ALA A 31 -6.41 9.16 9.53
N LEU A 32 -7.61 9.69 9.31
CA LEU A 32 -8.62 9.07 8.45
C LEU A 32 -8.16 9.01 6.98
N ARG A 33 -7.54 10.09 6.46
CA ARG A 33 -6.97 10.08 5.10
C ARG A 33 -5.89 9.02 4.97
N THR A 34 -4.99 8.93 5.95
CA THR A 34 -3.93 7.92 5.98
C THR A 34 -4.50 6.51 6.03
N PHE A 35 -5.51 6.27 6.88
CA PHE A 35 -6.17 4.99 7.00
C PHE A 35 -6.77 4.52 5.66
N VAL A 36 -7.50 5.40 4.97
CA VAL A 36 -8.07 5.10 3.65
C VAL A 36 -6.96 4.77 2.64
N ALA A 37 -5.89 5.56 2.59
CA ALA A 37 -4.78 5.33 1.66
C ALA A 37 -4.07 3.99 1.92
N VAL A 38 -3.86 3.62 3.19
CA VAL A 38 -3.26 2.33 3.57
C VAL A 38 -4.18 1.18 3.15
N LYS A 39 -5.48 1.28 3.41
CA LYS A 39 -6.45 0.22 3.04
C LYS A 39 -6.60 0.05 1.54
N ASP A 40 -6.66 1.14 0.78
CA ASP A 40 -6.67 1.07 -0.68
C ASP A 40 -5.40 0.39 -1.21
N ARG A 41 -4.22 0.70 -0.65
CA ARG A 41 -2.97 0.03 -1.01
C ARG A 41 -2.97 -1.46 -0.70
N GLU A 42 -3.52 -1.88 0.45
CA GLU A 42 -3.68 -3.29 0.81
C GLU A 42 -4.56 -4.03 -0.20
N VAL A 43 -5.73 -3.47 -0.55
CA VAL A 43 -6.65 -4.05 -1.53
C VAL A 43 -5.99 -4.19 -2.91
N ARG A 44 -5.30 -3.14 -3.37
CA ARG A 44 -4.59 -3.16 -4.65
C ARG A 44 -3.49 -4.23 -4.67
N ARG A 45 -2.73 -4.37 -3.58
CA ARG A 45 -1.68 -5.41 -3.46
C ARG A 45 -2.28 -6.81 -3.53
N ALA A 46 -3.38 -7.06 -2.81
CA ALA A 46 -4.07 -8.35 -2.87
C ALA A 46 -4.57 -8.67 -4.29
N THR A 47 -5.12 -7.66 -4.98
CA THR A 47 -5.58 -7.80 -6.37
C THR A 47 -4.42 -8.06 -7.33
N TYR A 48 -3.31 -7.35 -7.16
CA TYR A 48 -2.11 -7.53 -7.98
C TYR A 48 -1.52 -8.93 -7.82
N ALA A 49 -1.39 -9.42 -6.59
CA ALA A 49 -0.91 -10.79 -6.32
C ALA A 49 -1.76 -11.85 -7.04
N ARG A 50 -3.10 -11.68 -7.03
CA ARG A 50 -4.01 -12.57 -7.75
C ARG A 50 -3.78 -12.53 -9.27
N ARG A 51 -3.63 -11.33 -9.84
CA ARG A 51 -3.35 -11.17 -11.28
C ARG A 51 -2.02 -11.81 -11.68
N VAL A 52 -0.98 -11.67 -10.86
CA VAL A 52 0.32 -12.32 -11.11
C VAL A 52 0.16 -13.84 -11.09
N GLN A 53 -0.55 -14.41 -10.12
CA GLN A 53 -0.80 -15.86 -10.09
C GLN A 53 -1.60 -16.37 -11.30
N GLU A 54 -2.56 -15.58 -11.79
CA GLU A 54 -3.31 -15.92 -13.01
C GLU A 54 -2.41 -15.86 -14.25
N LEU A 55 -1.51 -14.87 -14.34
CA LEU A 55 -0.51 -14.80 -15.41
C LEU A 55 0.47 -15.97 -15.33
N ASP A 56 1.00 -16.29 -14.15
CA ASP A 56 1.91 -17.44 -13.97
C ASP A 56 1.26 -18.74 -14.43
N ARG A 57 -0.02 -18.97 -14.11
CA ARG A 57 -0.77 -20.14 -14.61
C ARG A 57 -0.87 -20.17 -16.13
N LYS A 58 -1.24 -19.04 -16.76
CA LYS A 58 -1.34 -18.96 -18.23
C LYS A 58 0.02 -19.11 -18.91
N LEU A 59 1.07 -18.57 -18.32
CA LEU A 59 2.43 -18.63 -18.85
C LEU A 59 3.09 -19.98 -18.60
N ALA A 60 2.67 -20.76 -17.59
CA ALA A 60 3.19 -22.11 -17.33
C ALA A 60 2.94 -23.09 -18.47
N GLU A 61 1.90 -22.86 -19.28
CA GLU A 61 1.61 -23.64 -20.49
C GLU A 61 2.54 -23.29 -21.66
N LEU A 62 3.25 -22.15 -21.59
CA LEU A 62 4.13 -21.68 -22.64
C LEU A 62 5.58 -22.10 -22.38
N LYS A 63 6.19 -22.77 -23.36
CA LYS A 63 7.63 -23.02 -23.36
C LYS A 63 8.37 -21.77 -23.81
N LEU A 64 8.98 -21.06 -22.87
CA LEU A 64 9.84 -19.92 -23.19
C LEU A 64 11.13 -20.41 -23.84
N ARG A 65 11.53 -19.75 -24.93
CA ARG A 65 12.78 -20.02 -25.67
C ARG A 65 14.03 -19.66 -24.86
N GLU A 66 13.89 -18.68 -23.98
CA GLU A 66 14.92 -18.20 -23.06
C GLU A 66 14.34 -18.05 -21.66
N SER A 67 15.15 -18.32 -20.64
CA SER A 67 14.75 -18.13 -19.24
C SER A 67 14.50 -16.65 -18.95
N PRO A 68 13.45 -16.30 -18.16
CA PRO A 68 13.27 -14.93 -17.68
C PRO A 68 14.54 -14.36 -17.02
N GLY A 69 15.36 -15.22 -16.40
CA GLY A 69 16.63 -14.84 -15.78
C GLY A 69 17.76 -14.54 -16.78
N SER A 70 17.75 -15.07 -18.01
CA SER A 70 18.73 -14.66 -19.04
C SER A 70 18.38 -13.29 -19.60
N VAL A 71 17.09 -13.03 -19.84
CA VAL A 71 16.60 -11.73 -20.33
C VAL A 71 16.88 -10.61 -19.32
N LEU A 72 16.55 -10.82 -18.04
CA LEU A 72 16.81 -9.82 -16.99
C LEU A 72 18.30 -9.52 -16.80
N ARG A 73 19.17 -10.53 -16.94
CA ARG A 73 20.63 -10.33 -16.88
C ARG A 73 21.14 -9.54 -18.08
N ALA A 74 20.66 -9.84 -19.28
CA ALA A 74 21.00 -9.10 -20.49
C ALA A 74 20.57 -7.63 -20.42
N ASP A 75 19.39 -7.35 -19.87
CA ASP A 75 18.90 -5.97 -19.70
C ASP A 75 19.73 -5.18 -18.67
N ARG A 76 20.07 -5.80 -17.54
CA ARG A 76 20.91 -5.18 -16.50
C ARG A 76 22.32 -4.84 -16.99
N LEU A 77 22.85 -5.58 -17.96
CA LEU A 77 24.16 -5.33 -18.58
C LEU A 77 24.13 -4.23 -19.66
N ARG A 78 22.94 -3.78 -20.10
CA ARG A 78 22.78 -2.68 -21.08
C ARG A 78 22.64 -1.30 -20.44
N ARG A 79 22.46 -1.22 -19.12
CA ARG A 79 22.47 0.04 -18.34
C ARG A 79 23.83 0.27 -17.72
#